data_AF-A0A5N7BJ45-F1
#
_entry.id   AF-A0A5N7BJ45-F1
#
_cell.length_a   1.000
_cell.length_b   1.000
_cell.length_c   1.000
_cell.angle_alpha   90.00
_cell.angle_beta   90.00
_cell.angle_gamma   90.00
#
_symmetry.space_group_name_H-M   'P 1'
#
loop_
_entity.id
_entity.type
_entity.pdbx_description
1 polymer ?
#
loop_
_entity_poly.entity_id
_entity_poly.type
_entity_poly.pdbx_seq_one_letter_code
_entity_poly.pdbx_strand_id
1 'polypeptide(L)' 'MTAAFPHLVQGWELEAMNGRIAEPEDIMGACVFLASDASAYMTGQNIIVDGGVTRW' A
#
# COMPACT_ATOMS: atom_id res chain seq x y z
N MET A 1 13.90 0.68 -9.30
CA MET A 1 13.86 -0.35 -10.37
C MET A 1 12.93 0.02 -11.54
N THR A 2 12.08 1.04 -11.42
CA THR A 2 11.09 1.44 -12.46
C THR A 2 11.55 2.56 -13.40
N ALA A 3 12.70 3.17 -13.13
CA ALA A 3 13.25 4.28 -13.94
C ALA A 3 13.41 3.95 -15.44
N ALA A 4 13.52 2.65 -15.79
CA ALA A 4 13.62 2.20 -17.18
C ALA A 4 12.26 2.03 -17.90
N PHE A 5 11.13 2.06 -17.19
CA PHE A 5 9.80 1.74 -17.74
C PHE A 5 8.72 2.71 -17.23
N PRO A 6 8.73 3.98 -17.67
CA PRO A 6 7.81 5.01 -17.17
C PRO A 6 6.33 4.70 -17.43
N HIS A 7 6.02 3.95 -18.50
CA HIS A 7 4.64 3.53 -18.80
C HIS A 7 4.05 2.56 -17.76
N LEU A 8 4.88 1.80 -17.03
CA LEU A 8 4.40 0.92 -15.96
C LEU A 8 3.94 1.73 -14.74
N VAL A 9 4.66 2.81 -14.42
CA VAL A 9 4.28 3.73 -13.34
C VAL A 9 2.92 4.35 -13.64
N GLN A 10 2.74 4.84 -14.87
CA GLN A 10 1.46 5.38 -15.33
C GLN A 10 0.31 4.36 -15.25
N GLY A 11 0.58 3.10 -15.62
CA GLY A 11 -0.41 2.02 -15.51
C GLY A 11 -0.86 1.79 -14.07
N TRP A 12 0.08 1.71 -13.13
CA TRP A 12 -0.22 1.49 -11.72
C TRP A 12 -0.94 2.67 -11.06
N GLU A 13 -0.63 3.90 -11.46
CA GLU A 13 -1.38 5.09 -11.01
C GLU A 13 -2.85 5.02 -11.42
N LEU A 14 -3.15 4.52 -12.63
CA LEU A 14 -4.53 4.35 -13.11
C LEU A 14 -5.29 3.22 -12.41
N GLU A 15 -4.58 2.18 -11.98
CA GLU A 15 -5.18 1.06 -11.24
C GLU A 15 -5.49 1.43 -9.79
N ALA A 16 -4.71 2.32 -9.18
CA ALA A 16 -4.97 2.82 -7.84
C ALA A 16 -6.17 3.78 -7.85
N MET A 17 -7.15 3.54 -6.96
CA MET A 17 -8.36 4.38 -6.86
C MET A 17 -8.03 5.84 -6.50
N ASN A 18 -6.95 6.06 -5.76
CA ASN A 18 -6.48 7.40 -5.40
C ASN A 18 -5.57 8.04 -6.47
N GLY A 19 -5.31 7.37 -7.60
CA GLY A 19 -4.63 7.94 -8.76
C GLY A 19 -3.12 8.14 -8.60
N ARG A 20 -2.46 7.48 -7.64
CA ARG A 20 -1.02 7.68 -7.39
C ARG A 20 -0.33 6.42 -6.88
N ILE A 21 1.00 6.39 -7.05
CA ILE A 21 1.85 5.39 -6.40
C ILE A 21 1.95 5.69 -4.89
N ALA A 22 1.99 4.62 -4.09
CA ALA A 22 2.24 4.72 -2.67
C ALA A 22 3.69 5.13 -2.39
N GLU A 23 3.86 6.05 -1.46
CA GLU A 23 5.15 6.43 -0.89
C GLU A 23 5.36 5.68 0.44
N PRO A 24 6.58 5.61 0.97
CA PRO A 24 6.86 4.92 2.24
C PRO A 24 5.91 5.35 3.37
N GLU A 25 5.56 6.64 3.42
CA GLU A 25 4.66 7.25 4.40
C GLU A 25 3.27 6.62 4.45
N ASP A 26 2.79 6.10 3.32
CA ASP A 26 1.48 5.46 3.23
C ASP A 26 1.43 4.11 3.94
N ILE A 27 2.57 3.42 4.04
CA ILE A 27 2.68 2.10 4.67
C ILE A 27 3.11 2.22 6.14
N MET A 28 3.84 3.29 6.50
CA MET A 28 4.38 3.48 7.86
C MET A 28 3.33 3.32 8.96
N GLY A 29 2.14 3.89 8.79
CA GLY A 29 1.06 3.80 9.79
C GLY A 29 0.62 2.36 10.06
N ALA A 30 0.51 1.53 9.01
CA ALA A 30 0.14 0.12 9.15
C ALA A 30 1.24 -0.68 9.85
N CYS A 31 2.52 -0.40 9.54
CA CYS A 31 3.65 -1.01 10.23
C CYS A 31 3.67 -0.65 11.72
N VAL A 32 3.48 0.61 12.07
CA VAL A 32 3.42 1.06 13.47
C VAL A 32 2.26 0.41 14.20
N PHE A 33 1.07 0.37 13.59
CA PHE A 33 -0.08 -0.31 14.17
C PHE A 33 0.22 -1.77 14.49
N LEU A 34 0.73 -2.53 13.50
CA LEU A 34 1.06 -3.95 13.64
C LEU A 34 2.20 -4.23 14.64
N ALA A 35 3.10 -3.28 14.85
CA ALA A 35 4.19 -3.39 15.81
C ALA A 35 3.79 -2.95 17.23
N SER A 36 2.60 -2.37 17.39
CA SER A 36 2.14 -1.80 18.66
C SER A 36 1.16 -2.72 19.40
N ASP A 37 0.91 -2.41 20.68
CA ASP A 37 -0.11 -3.09 21.48
C ASP A 37 -1.54 -2.91 20.93
N ALA A 38 -1.77 -1.95 20.03
CA ALA A 38 -3.06 -1.75 19.39
C ALA A 38 -3.51 -2.95 18.55
N SER A 39 -2.57 -3.78 18.09
CA SER A 39 -2.84 -5.00 17.34
C SER A 39 -2.61 -6.28 18.15
N ALA A 40 -2.61 -6.23 19.49
CA ALA A 40 -2.21 -7.36 20.35
C ALA A 40 -2.99 -8.68 20.14
N TYR A 41 -4.21 -8.62 19.60
CA TYR A 41 -5.02 -9.80 19.30
C TYR A 41 -5.11 -10.14 17.79
N MET A 42 -4.32 -9.45 16.96
CA MET A 42 -4.30 -9.68 15.51
C MET A 42 -3.12 -10.57 15.12
N THR A 43 -3.43 -11.75 14.58
CA THR A 43 -2.42 -12.68 14.05
C THR A 43 -2.96 -13.42 12.83
N GLY A 44 -2.06 -13.78 11.91
CA GLY A 44 -2.39 -14.51 10.68
C GLY A 44 -3.26 -13.74 9.69
N GLN A 45 -3.38 -12.42 9.82
CA GLN A 45 -4.19 -11.58 8.93
C GLN A 45 -3.34 -10.85 7.90
N ASN A 46 -3.90 -10.65 6.71
CA ASN A 46 -3.34 -9.75 5.70
C ASN A 46 -3.97 -8.37 5.84
N ILE A 47 -3.15 -7.33 6.03
CA ILE A 47 -3.60 -5.93 5.96
C ILE A 47 -3.21 -5.38 4.59
N ILE A 48 -4.22 -5.01 3.80
CA ILE A 48 -4.02 -4.47 2.44
C ILE A 48 -3.91 -2.95 2.52
N VAL A 49 -2.79 -2.41 2.04
CA VAL A 49 -2.50 -0.97 1.93
C VAL A 49 -1.96 -0.71 0.53
N ASP A 50 -2.86 -0.53 -0.44
CA ASP A 50 -2.52 -0.54 -1.88
C ASP A 50 -3.21 0.56 -2.69
N GLY A 51 -3.80 1.56 -2.04
CA GLY A 51 -4.53 2.62 -2.74
C GLY A 51 -5.85 2.16 -3.38
N GLY A 52 -6.37 0.98 -3.03
CA GLY A 52 -7.65 0.45 -3.52
C GLY A 52 -7.55 -0.45 -4.75
N VAL A 53 -6.34 -0.90 -5.13
CA VAL A 53 -6.11 -1.75 -6.31
C VAL A 53 -6.80 -3.11 -6.17
N THR A 54 -6.73 -3.74 -4.99
CA THR A 54 -7.22 -5.11 -4.80
C THR A 54 -8.75 -5.22 -4.82
N ARG A 55 -9.46 -4.21 -4.34
CA ARG A 55 -10.93 -4.16 -4.30
C ARG A 55 -11.42 -2.73 -4.43
N TRP A 56 -12.08 -2.46 -5.55
CA TRP A 56 -12.95 -1.30 -5.76
C TRP A 56 -14.42 -1.74 -5.77
#